data_AF-A0A1Y5P569-F1
#
_entry.id   AF-A0A1Y5P569-F1
#
_cell.length_a   1.000
_cell.length_b   1.000
_cell.length_c   1.000
_cell.angle_alpha   90.00
_cell.angle_beta   90.00
_cell.angle_gamma   90.00
#
_symmetry.space_group_name_H-M   'P 1'
#
loop_
_entity.id
_entity.type
_entity.pdbx_description
1 polymer ?
#
loop_
_entity_poly.entity_id
_entity_poly.type
_entity_poly.pdbx_seq_one_letter_code
_entity_poly.pdbx_strand_id
1 'polypeptide(L)'
;MPETAGQRLLAEFFKPEDPYSFTFQVEQAAHVADHLEKLTALLRGDRDSWLEVKIGVKTVEVHVTDVLRQHRATVAQMEKSLAALRRQRAVLDAGGGAEDDVLDDDD
;
A
#
# COMPACT_ATOMS: atom_id res chain seq x y z
N MET A 1 11.62 -1.60 17.47
CA MET A 1 10.48 -2.01 16.62
C MET A 1 11.06 -2.44 15.28
N PRO A 2 10.65 -3.58 14.71
CA PRO A 2 10.99 -3.91 13.32
C PRO A 2 10.33 -2.93 12.36
N GLU A 3 10.87 -2.80 11.16
CA GLU A 3 10.36 -1.92 10.11
C GLU A 3 9.02 -2.41 9.55
N THR A 4 8.04 -1.53 9.38
CA THR A 4 6.71 -1.90 8.89
C THR A 4 6.72 -2.26 7.40
N ALA A 5 5.66 -2.92 6.91
CA ALA A 5 5.54 -3.23 5.49
C ALA A 5 5.53 -1.97 4.60
N GLY A 6 4.91 -0.88 5.05
CA GLY A 6 4.89 0.40 4.35
C GLY A 6 6.24 1.11 4.34
N GLN A 7 7.00 1.06 5.44
CA GLN A 7 8.36 1.62 5.50
C GLN A 7 9.30 0.91 4.51
N ARG A 8 9.25 -0.43 4.46
CA ARG A 8 9.98 -1.24 3.46
C ARG A 8 9.59 -0.87 2.02
N LEU A 9 8.31 -0.64 1.74
CA LEU A 9 7.84 -0.22 0.41
C LEU A 9 8.35 1.18 0.03
N LEU A 10 8.32 2.13 0.97
CA LEU A 10 8.87 3.47 0.77
C LEU A 10 10.37 3.39 0.44
N ALA A 11 11.14 2.61 1.19
CA ALA A 11 12.56 2.41 0.94
C ALA A 11 12.87 1.73 -0.41
N GLU A 12 11.99 0.86 -0.91
CA GLU A 12 12.13 0.22 -2.23
C GLU A 12 11.82 1.18 -3.39
N PHE A 13 10.80 2.03 -3.26
CA PHE A 13 10.26 2.81 -4.38
C PHE A 13 10.63 4.30 -4.42
N PHE A 14 11.00 4.92 -3.30
CA PHE A 14 11.26 6.36 -3.22
C PHE A 14 12.64 6.74 -3.76
N LYS A 15 12.70 7.70 -4.71
CA LYS A 15 13.91 8.44 -5.08
C LYS A 15 13.69 9.94 -4.75
N PRO A 16 14.69 10.67 -4.21
CA PRO A 16 14.54 12.09 -3.87
C PRO A 16 14.14 13.01 -5.03
N GLU A 17 14.41 12.58 -6.26
CA GLU A 17 14.16 13.32 -7.51
C GLU A 17 12.79 13.02 -8.13
N ASP A 18 12.00 12.12 -7.53
CA ASP A 18 10.69 11.72 -8.05
C ASP A 18 9.67 12.86 -8.03
N PRO A 19 8.79 12.97 -9.04
CA PRO A 19 7.66 13.89 -9.00
C PRO A 19 6.73 13.63 -7.80
N TYR A 20 6.24 14.69 -7.16
CA TYR A 20 5.34 14.59 -5.99
C TYR A 20 4.12 13.68 -6.21
N SER A 21 3.57 13.64 -7.42
CA SER A 21 2.46 12.75 -7.77
C SER A 21 2.82 11.27 -7.67
N PHE A 22 4.08 10.90 -7.97
CA PHE A 22 4.59 9.56 -7.80
C PHE A 22 4.89 9.26 -6.32
N THR A 23 5.57 10.16 -5.61
CA THR A 23 5.90 9.95 -4.18
C THR A 23 4.63 9.78 -3.34
N PHE A 24 3.62 10.63 -3.56
CA PHE A 24 2.32 10.51 -2.91
C PHE A 24 1.63 9.15 -3.20
N GLN A 25 1.78 8.63 -4.42
CA GLN A 25 1.21 7.31 -4.75
C GLN A 25 1.97 6.16 -4.07
N VAL A 26 3.28 6.30 -3.84
CA VAL A 26 4.08 5.35 -3.03
C VAL A 26 3.65 5.41 -1.56
N GLU A 27 3.46 6.60 -0.97
CA GLU A 27 2.95 6.77 0.40
C GLU A 27 1.57 6.10 0.59
N GLN A 28 0.65 6.33 -0.35
CA GLN A 28 -0.68 5.69 -0.32
C GLN A 28 -0.59 4.16 -0.44
N ALA A 29 0.33 3.63 -1.24
CA ALA A 29 0.58 2.19 -1.31
C ALA A 29 1.24 1.64 -0.03
N ALA A 30 2.10 2.42 0.63
CA ALA A 30 2.72 2.06 1.91
C ALA A 30 1.68 1.96 3.03
N HIS A 31 0.72 2.88 3.10
CA HIS A 31 -0.41 2.78 4.03
C HIS A 31 -1.29 1.54 3.79
N VAL A 32 -1.50 1.15 2.52
CA VAL A 32 -2.20 -0.11 2.18
C VAL A 32 -1.38 -1.34 2.63
N ALA A 33 -0.05 -1.31 2.48
CA ALA A 33 0.84 -2.37 2.95
C ALA A 33 0.80 -2.53 4.49
N ASP A 34 0.89 -1.44 5.24
CA ASP A 34 0.76 -1.45 6.71
C ASP A 34 -0.61 -1.97 7.17
N HIS A 35 -1.68 -1.61 6.46
CA HIS A 35 -3.02 -2.12 6.77
C HIS A 35 -3.14 -3.62 6.48
N LEU A 36 -2.55 -4.11 5.39
CA LEU A 36 -2.51 -5.53 5.03
C LEU A 36 -1.68 -6.36 6.03
N GLU A 37 -0.57 -5.82 6.53
CA GLU A 37 0.24 -6.43 7.59
C GLU A 37 -0.58 -6.63 8.87
N LYS A 38 -1.33 -5.60 9.31
CA LYS A 38 -2.26 -5.67 10.46
C LYS A 38 -3.40 -6.67 10.27
N LEU A 39 -4.06 -6.68 9.11
CA LEU A 39 -5.10 -7.66 8.80
C LEU A 39 -4.55 -9.10 8.78
N THR A 40 -3.30 -9.27 8.33
CA THR A 40 -2.62 -10.57 8.34
C THR A 40 -2.26 -11.03 9.76
N ALA A 41 -1.84 -10.12 10.64
CA ALA A 41 -1.60 -10.42 12.06
C ALA A 41 -2.90 -10.84 12.78
N LEU A 42 -3.99 -10.10 12.57
CA LEU A 42 -5.34 -10.46 13.06
C LEU A 42 -5.76 -11.86 12.63
N LEU A 43 -5.61 -12.20 11.35
CA LEU A 43 -5.96 -13.54 10.81
C LEU A 43 -5.06 -14.67 11.34
N ARG A 44 -3.83 -14.36 11.79
CA ARG A 44 -2.93 -15.33 12.42
C ARG A 44 -3.26 -15.59 13.90
N GLY A 45 -4.24 -14.88 14.47
CA GLY A 45 -4.61 -14.99 15.87
C GLY A 45 -3.61 -14.33 16.83
N ASP A 46 -2.84 -13.36 16.34
CA ASP A 46 -1.96 -12.56 17.19
C ASP A 46 -2.79 -11.71 18.16
N ARG A 47 -2.70 -12.04 19.47
CA ARG A 47 -3.49 -11.41 20.52
C ARG A 47 -3.12 -9.95 20.76
N ASP A 48 -1.87 -9.55 20.50
CA ASP A 48 -1.44 -8.16 20.65
C ASP A 48 -2.06 -7.25 19.56
N SER A 49 -2.58 -7.87 18.49
CA SER A 49 -3.37 -7.20 17.45
C SER A 49 -4.86 -7.08 17.80
N TRP A 50 -5.36 -7.73 18.86
CA TRP A 50 -6.78 -7.71 19.25
C TRP A 50 -7.11 -6.48 20.13
N LEU A 51 -8.32 -5.94 19.99
CA LEU A 51 -8.75 -4.78 20.77
C LEU A 51 -9.37 -5.21 22.12
N GLU A 52 -8.62 -5.11 23.22
CA GLU A 52 -9.16 -5.35 24.56
C GLU A 52 -10.00 -4.14 25.03
N VAL A 53 -11.32 -4.32 25.24
CA VAL A 53 -12.20 -3.29 25.80
C VAL A 53 -12.62 -3.66 27.23
N LYS A 54 -12.14 -2.90 28.21
CA LYS A 54 -12.48 -3.09 29.64
C LYS A 54 -13.74 -2.30 30.00
N ILE A 55 -14.85 -3.00 30.23
CA ILE A 55 -16.13 -2.40 30.65
C ILE A 55 -16.38 -2.74 32.13
N GLY A 56 -15.80 -1.94 33.02
CA GLY A 56 -15.91 -2.13 34.47
C GLY A 56 -15.33 -3.47 34.94
N VAL A 57 -16.08 -4.19 35.78
CA VAL A 57 -15.67 -5.50 36.36
C VAL A 57 -15.81 -6.68 35.38
N LYS A 58 -16.16 -6.44 34.11
CA LYS A 58 -16.34 -7.49 33.09
C LYS A 58 -15.43 -7.23 31.89
N THR A 59 -14.56 -8.19 31.60
CA THR A 59 -13.87 -8.28 30.31
C THR A 59 -14.87 -8.71 29.24
N VAL A 60 -14.90 -8.00 28.11
CA VAL A 60 -15.72 -8.34 26.94
C VAL A 60 -14.79 -8.64 25.78
N GLU A 61 -14.93 -9.83 25.18
CA GLU A 61 -14.19 -10.21 23.97
C GLU A 61 -14.86 -9.59 22.75
N VAL A 62 -14.12 -8.75 22.00
CA VAL A 62 -14.62 -8.09 20.79
C VAL A 62 -14.14 -8.87 19.57
N HIS A 63 -15.02 -9.71 19.01
CA HIS A 63 -14.76 -10.38 17.75
C HIS A 63 -14.88 -9.39 16.58
N VAL A 64 -13.75 -9.09 15.93
CA VAL A 64 -13.75 -8.33 14.67
C VAL A 64 -14.25 -9.26 13.56
N THR A 65 -15.48 -9.04 13.09
CA THR A 65 -16.04 -9.76 11.94
C THR A 65 -15.48 -9.23 10.60
N ASP A 66 -15.67 -9.98 9.52
CA ASP A 66 -15.28 -9.62 8.15
C ASP A 66 -13.77 -9.39 7.85
N VAL A 67 -12.85 -9.64 8.78
CA VAL A 67 -11.38 -9.50 8.55
C VAL A 67 -10.92 -10.22 7.26
N LEU A 68 -11.41 -11.44 6.99
CA LEU A 68 -11.08 -12.21 5.78
C LEU A 68 -11.69 -11.62 4.48
N ARG A 69 -12.78 -10.83 4.59
CA ARG A 69 -13.35 -10.09 3.46
C ARG A 69 -12.50 -8.85 3.17
N GLN A 70 -12.18 -8.10 4.22
CA GLN A 70 -11.32 -6.91 4.14
C GLN A 70 -9.94 -7.27 3.60
N HIS A 71 -9.28 -8.30 4.16
CA HIS A 71 -7.97 -8.79 3.72
C HIS A 71 -7.92 -9.06 2.21
N ARG A 72 -8.88 -9.82 1.67
CA ARG A 72 -8.96 -10.11 0.23
C ARG A 72 -9.16 -8.86 -0.62
N ALA A 73 -9.95 -7.89 -0.16
CA ALA A 73 -10.11 -6.61 -0.86
C ALA A 73 -8.81 -5.78 -0.82
N THR A 74 -8.12 -5.74 0.32
CA THR A 74 -6.84 -5.03 0.49
C THR A 74 -5.72 -5.66 -0.35
N VAL A 75 -5.63 -7.00 -0.44
CA VAL A 75 -4.69 -7.69 -1.34
C VAL A 75 -4.94 -7.29 -2.80
N ALA A 76 -6.18 -7.39 -3.26
CA ALA A 76 -6.53 -7.06 -4.65
C ALA A 76 -6.30 -5.57 -4.99
N GLN A 77 -6.39 -4.68 -4.01
CA GLN A 77 -6.01 -3.28 -4.16
C GLN A 77 -4.47 -3.11 -4.21
N MET A 78 -3.74 -3.81 -3.34
CA MET A 78 -2.28 -3.73 -3.26
C MET A 78 -1.61 -4.23 -4.55
N GLU A 79 -2.08 -5.33 -5.12
CA GLU A 79 -1.59 -5.86 -6.41
C GLU A 79 -1.73 -4.83 -7.54
N LYS A 80 -2.87 -4.13 -7.60
CA LYS A 80 -3.12 -3.05 -8.56
C LYS A 80 -2.19 -1.85 -8.33
N SER A 81 -2.00 -1.42 -7.08
CA SER A 81 -1.09 -0.34 -6.71
C SER A 81 0.35 -0.66 -7.12
N LEU A 82 0.84 -1.88 -6.82
CA LEU A 82 2.18 -2.32 -7.21
C LEU A 82 2.36 -2.37 -8.74
N ALA A 83 1.35 -2.86 -9.47
CA ALA A 83 1.38 -2.88 -10.94
C ALA A 83 1.30 -1.48 -11.56
N ALA A 84 0.67 -0.50 -10.89
CA ALA A 84 0.68 0.90 -11.31
C ALA A 84 2.04 1.56 -11.05
N LEU A 85 2.57 1.44 -9.83
CA LEU A 85 3.87 2.01 -9.43
C LEU A 85 5.02 1.49 -10.30
N ARG A 86 5.07 0.18 -10.58
CA ARG A 86 6.09 -0.40 -11.47
C ARG A 86 6.03 0.15 -12.90
N ARG A 87 4.82 0.39 -13.44
CA ARG A 87 4.64 0.99 -14.78
C ARG A 87 5.06 2.46 -14.79
N GLN A 88 4.66 3.24 -13.80
CA GLN A 88 5.07 4.64 -13.68
C GLN A 88 6.58 4.77 -13.47
N ARG A 89 7.19 3.94 -12.64
CA ARG A 89 8.64 3.86 -12.45
C ARG A 89 9.37 3.59 -13.76
N ALA A 90 8.87 2.66 -14.59
CA ALA A 90 9.45 2.39 -15.90
C ALA A 90 9.37 3.59 -16.86
N VAL A 91 8.29 4.38 -16.81
CA VAL A 91 8.15 5.62 -17.61
C VAL A 91 9.10 6.72 -17.11
N LEU A 92 9.24 6.90 -15.80
CA LEU A 92 10.17 7.86 -15.20
C LEU A 92 11.63 7.50 -15.52
N ASP A 93 12.01 6.23 -15.34
CA ASP A 93 13.37 5.76 -15.57
C ASP A 93 13.73 5.71 -17.08
N ALA A 94 12.73 5.70 -17.97
CA ALA A 94 12.91 5.90 -19.41
C ALA A 94 13.17 7.38 -19.81
N GLY A 95 13.31 8.29 -18.84
CA GLY A 95 13.72 9.67 -19.07
C GLY A 95 12.58 10.65 -19.35
N GLY A 96 11.31 10.24 -19.20
CA GLY A 96 10.16 11.15 -19.29
C GLY A 96 9.96 11.83 -20.65
N GLY A 97 10.55 11.28 -21.72
CA GLY A 97 10.51 11.82 -23.08
C GLY A 97 9.68 10.94 -24.02
N ALA A 98 8.36 10.97 -23.85
CA ALA A 98 7.42 10.59 -24.91
C ALA A 98 6.68 11.86 -25.39
N GLU A 99 7.46 12.91 -25.66
CA GLU A 99 7.11 13.95 -26.62
C GLU A 99 7.42 13.40 -28.03
N ASP A 100 6.67 12.37 -28.44
CA ASP A 100 6.83 11.70 -29.74
C ASP A 100 5.47 11.19 -30.24
N ASP A 101 4.54 12.13 -30.45
CA ASP A 101 3.43 11.99 -31.40
C ASP A 101 2.85 13.37 -31.81
N VAL A 102 3.73 14.33 -32.14
CA VAL A 102 3.35 15.62 -32.73
C VAL A 102 4.42 16.04 -33.76
N LEU A 103 3.99 16.23 -35.02
CA LEU A 103 4.74 16.75 -36.20
C LEU A 103 5.67 15.72 -36.90
N ASP A 104 5.70 15.52 -38.23
CA ASP A 104 5.07 16.10 -39.46
C ASP A 104 4.98 14.94 -40.53
N ASP A 105 4.28 14.95 -41.68
CA ASP A 105 3.43 15.91 -42.41
C ASP A 105 2.49 15.19 -43.45
N ASP A 106 1.62 15.96 -44.14
CA ASP A 106 1.03 15.80 -45.51
C ASP A 106 0.79 14.42 -46.21
N ASP A 107 -0.50 14.08 -46.45
CA ASP A 107 -1.11 13.82 -47.79
C ASP A 107 -2.67 13.83 -47.74
#